data_AF-A0A959IFW9-F1
#
_entry.id   AF-A0A959IFW9-F1
#
_cell.length_a   1.000
_cell.length_b   1.000
_cell.length_c   1.000
_cell.angle_alpha   90.00
_cell.angle_beta   90.00
_cell.angle_gamma   90.00
#
_symmetry.space_group_name_H-M   'P 1'
#
loop_
_entity.id
_entity.type
_entity.pdbx_description
1 polymer ?
#
loop_
_entity_poly.entity_id
_entity_poly.type
_entity_poly.pdbx_seq_one_letter_code
_entity_poly.pdbx_strand_id
1 'polypeptide(L)'
;MMTADNVRTFYNETFFPEGQAQKTELSISLKANGREITIPGIEVSPHFTLDEIIRSFHAYLVQNGPVPLKEKPDQAEPDLINFEAMQYRGKPYYVEEYPNERFVVRRQDGQALKENSPTARTLVKRFKDEYWPKG
;
A
#
# COMPACT_ATOMS: atom_id res chain seq x y z
N MET A 1 -5.80 -3.04 -15.79
CA MET A 1 -5.84 -1.88 -14.89
C MET A 1 -7.27 -1.67 -14.44
N MET A 2 -7.53 -1.60 -13.13
CA MET A 2 -8.79 -1.05 -12.64
C MET A 2 -8.71 0.47 -12.78
N THR A 3 -9.66 1.08 -13.50
CA THR A 3 -9.78 2.53 -13.63
C THR A 3 -10.33 3.12 -12.34
N ALA A 4 -10.15 4.43 -12.11
CA ALA A 4 -10.73 5.12 -10.95
C ALA A 4 -12.26 4.90 -10.84
N ASP A 5 -12.94 4.82 -11.99
CA ASP A 5 -14.36 4.51 -12.07
C ASP A 5 -14.67 3.08 -11.62
N ASN A 6 -13.83 2.09 -11.95
CA ASN A 6 -14.03 0.72 -11.51
C ASN A 6 -13.87 0.58 -9.98
N VAL A 7 -12.94 1.33 -9.37
CA VAL A 7 -12.76 1.36 -7.91
C VAL A 7 -13.97 2.00 -7.23
N ARG A 8 -14.46 3.11 -7.78
CA ARG A 8 -15.66 3.81 -7.28
C ARG A 8 -16.91 2.93 -7.39
N THR A 9 -17.12 2.27 -8.53
CA THR A 9 -18.27 1.38 -8.74
C THR A 9 -18.23 0.19 -7.79
N PHE A 10 -17.07 -0.48 -7.69
CA PHE A 10 -16.87 -1.57 -6.74
C PHE A 10 -17.17 -1.15 -5.30
N TYR A 11 -16.68 0.02 -4.88
CA TYR A 11 -16.93 0.56 -3.55
C TYR A 11 -18.42 0.84 -3.32
N ASN A 12 -19.07 1.52 -4.25
CA ASN A 12 -20.49 1.87 -4.12
C ASN A 12 -21.39 0.63 -4.10
N GLU A 13 -21.14 -0.36 -4.96
CA GLU A 13 -21.90 -1.60 -5.01
C GLU A 13 -21.70 -2.46 -3.76
N THR A 14 -20.49 -2.46 -3.19
CA THR A 14 -20.14 -3.29 -2.02
C THR A 14 -20.70 -2.72 -0.72
N PHE A 15 -20.63 -1.40 -0.53
CA PHE A 15 -20.94 -0.76 0.75
C PHE A 15 -22.29 -0.03 0.77
N PHE A 16 -22.88 0.25 -0.40
CA PHE A 16 -24.20 0.89 -0.55
C PHE A 16 -25.07 0.13 -1.56
N PRO A 17 -25.38 -1.15 -1.29
CA PRO A 17 -26.28 -1.89 -2.17
C PRO A 17 -27.62 -1.15 -2.29
N GLU A 18 -28.14 -1.03 -3.51
CA GLU A 18 -29.36 -0.30 -3.87
C GLU A 18 -29.30 1.24 -3.77
N GLY A 19 -28.12 1.84 -3.57
CA GLY A 19 -27.95 3.30 -3.52
C GLY A 19 -28.59 3.96 -2.30
N GLN A 20 -28.99 3.17 -1.31
CA GLN A 20 -29.51 3.68 -0.05
C GLN A 20 -28.35 3.92 0.93
N ALA A 21 -28.39 5.07 1.60
CA ALA A 21 -27.46 5.43 2.66
C ALA A 21 -27.73 4.53 3.89
N GLN A 22 -27.09 3.37 3.94
CA GLN A 22 -27.00 2.60 5.18
C GLN A 22 -25.80 3.12 5.97
N LYS A 23 -25.97 3.31 7.28
CA LYS A 23 -24.84 3.55 8.18
C LYS A 23 -24.00 2.27 8.14
N THR A 24 -22.88 2.32 7.42
CA THR A 24 -21.96 1.21 7.32
C THR A 24 -20.74 1.53 8.16
N GLU A 25 -20.36 0.59 9.03
CA GLU A 25 -19.10 0.65 9.76
C GLU A 25 -18.01 -0.01 8.90
N LEU A 26 -17.04 0.78 8.43
CA LEU A 26 -15.90 0.24 7.72
C LEU A 26 -14.80 -0.06 8.74
N SER A 27 -14.43 -1.33 8.87
CA SER A 27 -13.32 -1.77 9.73
C SER A 27 -12.15 -2.24 8.88
N ILE A 28 -10.93 -1.95 9.34
CA ILE A 28 -9.70 -2.46 8.74
C ILE A 28 -9.07 -3.42 9.73
N SER A 29 -8.91 -4.68 9.31
CA SER A 29 -8.16 -5.68 10.05
C SER A 29 -6.77 -5.83 9.45
N LEU A 30 -5.74 -5.42 10.20
CA LEU A 30 -4.34 -5.58 9.83
C LEU A 30 -3.80 -6.86 10.49
N LYS A 31 -3.32 -7.81 9.67
CA LYS A 31 -2.71 -9.07 10.13
C LYS A 31 -1.22 -9.10 9.79
N ALA A 32 -0.37 -9.21 10.82
CA ALA A 32 1.06 -9.41 10.66
C ALA A 32 1.64 -10.26 11.80
N ASN A 33 2.46 -11.26 11.49
CA ASN A 33 3.20 -12.08 12.46
C ASN A 33 2.33 -12.65 13.61
N GLY A 34 1.13 -13.12 13.30
CA GLY A 34 0.19 -13.68 14.29
C GLY A 34 -0.52 -12.64 15.17
N ARG A 35 -0.33 -11.34 14.90
CA ARG A 35 -1.09 -10.26 15.52
C ARG A 35 -2.14 -9.75 14.57
N GLU A 36 -3.35 -9.60 15.08
CA GLU A 36 -4.48 -8.97 14.39
C GLU A 36 -4.84 -7.70 15.15
N ILE A 37 -4.78 -6.57 14.46
CA ILE A 37 -5.30 -5.30 14.97
C ILE A 37 -6.52 -4.99 14.13
N THR A 38 -7.69 -5.00 14.78
CA THR A 38 -8.92 -4.52 14.17
C THR A 38 -9.09 -3.07 14.56
N ILE A 39 -9.06 -2.19 13.56
CA ILE A 39 -9.39 -0.79 13.73
C ILE A 39 -10.92 -0.71 13.72
N PRO A 40 -11.57 -0.25 14.81
CA PRO A 40 -13.02 -0.21 14.91
C PRO A 40 -13.62 0.68 13.81
N GLY A 41 -14.86 0.36 13.47
CA GLY A 41 -15.60 0.94 12.37
C GLY A 41 -15.59 2.47 12.37
N ILE A 42 -15.16 3.09 11.27
CA ILE A 42 -15.53 4.48 11.01
C ILE A 42 -16.91 4.49 10.35
N GLU A 43 -17.81 5.36 10.83
CA GLU A 43 -19.08 5.59 10.15
C GLU A 43 -18.78 6.23 8.78
N VAL A 44 -19.12 5.52 7.69
CA VAL A 44 -18.98 6.05 6.33
C VAL A 44 -20.34 6.44 5.77
N SER A 45 -20.37 7.56 5.03
CA SER A 45 -21.53 8.05 4.29
C SER A 45 -21.33 7.83 2.80
N PRO A 46 -22.39 7.63 1.99
CA PRO A 46 -22.28 7.50 0.53
C PRO A 46 -21.76 8.75 -0.18
N HIS A 47 -21.59 9.86 0.54
CA HIS A 47 -20.97 11.08 0.00
C HIS A 47 -19.46 11.14 0.26
N PHE A 48 -18.92 10.22 1.05
CA PHE A 48 -17.49 10.20 1.33
C PHE A 48 -16.73 9.66 0.13
N THR A 49 -15.69 10.39 -0.24
CA THR A 49 -14.68 9.95 -1.19
C THR A 49 -13.73 8.94 -0.53
N LEU A 50 -13.04 8.16 -1.36
CA LEU A 50 -12.02 7.23 -0.89
C LEU A 50 -10.90 7.94 -0.11
N ASP A 51 -10.52 9.15 -0.51
CA ASP A 51 -9.53 9.98 0.19
C ASP A 51 -9.99 10.33 1.61
N GLU A 52 -11.24 10.72 1.80
CA GLU A 52 -11.82 11.06 3.11
C GLU A 52 -11.90 9.84 4.05
N ILE A 53 -12.16 8.66 3.49
CA ILE A 53 -12.15 7.40 4.24
C ILE A 53 -10.73 7.09 4.72
N ILE A 54 -9.74 7.16 3.83
CA ILE A 54 -8.32 6.93 4.17
C ILE A 54 -7.84 7.92 5.23
N ARG A 55 -8.20 9.21 5.10
CA ARG A 55 -7.87 10.24 6.10
C ARG A 55 -8.48 9.95 7.47
N SER A 56 -9.72 9.49 7.50
CA SER A 56 -10.42 9.12 8.73
C SER A 56 -9.72 7.96 9.46
N PHE A 57 -9.31 6.92 8.73
CA PHE A 57 -8.51 5.83 9.30
C PHE A 57 -7.13 6.30 9.78
N HIS A 58 -6.46 7.13 8.99
CA HIS A 58 -5.15 7.69 9.36
C HIS A 58 -5.25 8.49 10.66
N ALA A 59 -6.25 9.38 10.77
CA ALA A 59 -6.49 10.15 11.99
C ALA A 59 -6.77 9.25 13.21
N TYR A 60 -7.57 8.19 13.03
CA TYR A 60 -7.84 7.23 14.10
C TYR A 60 -6.55 6.53 14.57
N LEU A 61 -5.72 6.07 13.64
CA LEU A 61 -4.44 5.42 13.94
C LEU A 61 -3.44 6.35 14.61
N VAL A 62 -3.39 7.62 14.23
CA VAL A 62 -2.54 8.62 14.90
C VAL A 62 -2.98 8.85 16.35
N GLN A 63 -4.29 8.85 16.61
CA GLN A 63 -4.83 9.13 17.95
C GLN A 63 -4.83 7.91 18.88
N ASN A 64 -5.08 6.71 18.34
CA ASN A 64 -5.34 5.48 19.12
C ASN A 64 -4.33 4.37 18.84
N GLY A 65 -3.38 4.59 17.92
CA GLY A 65 -2.30 3.66 17.66
C GLY A 65 -1.44 3.43 18.90
N PRO A 66 -0.72 2.29 18.98
CA PRO A 66 0.21 2.05 20.07
C PRO A 66 1.22 3.21 20.15
N VAL A 67 1.47 3.69 21.37
CA VAL A 67 2.54 4.66 21.67
C VAL A 67 3.80 4.20 20.93
N PRO A 68 4.47 5.06 20.14
CA PRO A 68 5.64 4.67 19.37
C PRO A 68 6.62 3.98 20.31
N LEU A 69 6.90 2.70 20.03
CA LEU A 69 8.04 2.01 20.63
C LEU A 69 9.22 2.91 20.33
N LYS A 70 9.81 3.55 21.36
CA LYS A 70 10.96 4.47 21.28
C LYS A 70 11.70 4.25 19.97
N GLU A 71 11.42 5.14 19.01
CA GLU A 71 12.04 5.05 17.70
C GLU A 71 13.54 4.98 17.95
N LYS A 72 14.19 3.96 17.38
CA LYS A 72 15.63 4.04 17.19
C LYS A 72 15.86 5.36 16.47
N PRO A 73 16.85 6.18 16.90
CA PRO A 73 17.05 7.51 16.36
C PRO A 73 17.02 7.45 14.83
N ASP A 74 16.20 8.31 14.23
CA ASP A 74 15.98 8.46 12.79
C ASP A 74 17.27 8.22 12.01
N GLN A 75 17.44 6.99 11.52
CA GLN A 75 17.99 6.85 10.19
C GLN A 75 16.80 7.15 9.29
N ALA A 76 16.65 8.41 8.87
CA ALA A 76 15.64 8.82 7.91
C ALA A 76 15.56 7.73 6.83
N GLU A 77 14.46 6.97 6.82
CA GLU A 77 14.24 6.03 5.74
C GLU A 77 14.20 6.88 4.47
N PRO A 78 15.06 6.61 3.48
CA PRO A 78 15.14 7.45 2.30
C PRO A 78 13.76 7.54 1.66
N ASP A 79 13.37 8.75 1.22
CA ASP A 79 12.07 8.99 0.62
C ASP A 79 11.83 8.05 -0.56
N LEU A 80 10.79 7.22 -0.49
CA LEU A 80 10.46 6.31 -1.58
C LEU A 80 10.00 7.13 -2.80
N ILE A 81 10.73 7.02 -3.91
CA ILE A 81 10.46 7.74 -5.16
C ILE A 81 9.36 7.03 -5.95
N ASN A 82 9.47 5.71 -6.11
CA ASN A 82 8.51 4.90 -6.84
C ASN A 82 8.34 3.51 -6.22
N PHE A 83 7.18 2.91 -6.48
CA PHE A 83 6.83 1.58 -6.04
C PHE A 83 6.06 0.86 -7.15
N GLU A 84 6.52 -0.33 -7.54
CA GLU A 84 5.81 -1.13 -8.54
C GLU A 84 5.72 -2.61 -8.19
N ALA A 85 4.54 -3.17 -8.44
CA ALA A 85 4.28 -4.60 -8.31
C ALA A 85 4.56 -5.32 -9.63
N MET A 86 5.56 -6.19 -9.65
CA MET A 86 6.01 -6.88 -10.85
C MET A 86 5.95 -8.40 -10.69
N GLN A 87 5.79 -9.11 -11.80
CA GLN A 87 5.85 -10.58 -11.82
C GLN A 87 7.14 -11.09 -12.47
N TYR A 88 7.76 -12.09 -11.84
CA TYR A 88 8.88 -12.84 -12.41
C TYR A 88 8.71 -14.33 -12.16
N ARG A 89 8.74 -15.14 -13.23
CA ARG A 89 8.52 -16.60 -13.19
C ARG A 89 7.25 -17.00 -12.41
N GLY A 90 6.16 -16.27 -12.64
CA GLY A 90 4.86 -16.51 -12.00
C GLY A 90 4.78 -16.11 -10.52
N LYS A 91 5.81 -15.47 -9.96
CA LYS A 91 5.82 -14.99 -8.57
C LYS A 91 5.74 -13.46 -8.52
N PRO A 92 4.93 -12.89 -7.61
CA PRO A 92 4.85 -11.44 -7.41
C PRO A 92 6.04 -10.92 -6.59
N TYR A 93 6.50 -9.73 -6.96
CA TYR A 93 7.57 -8.97 -6.32
C TYR A 93 7.19 -7.50 -6.28
N TYR A 94 7.79 -6.76 -5.36
CA TYR A 94 7.71 -5.31 -5.27
C TYR A 94 9.08 -4.72 -5.58
N VAL A 95 9.12 -3.69 -6.42
CA VAL A 95 10.32 -2.92 -6.74
C VAL A 95 10.13 -1.53 -6.16
N GLU A 96 11.03 -1.16 -5.26
CA GLU A 96 11.08 0.13 -4.56
C GLU A 96 12.26 0.92 -5.11
N GLU A 97 12.01 2.15 -5.55
CA GLU A 97 13.02 3.11 -5.97
C GLU A 97 13.22 4.18 -4.88
N TYR A 98 14.47 4.46 -4.57
CA TYR A 98 14.90 5.47 -3.62
C TYR A 98 15.88 6.46 -4.29
N PRO A 99 16.18 7.61 -3.67
CA PRO A 99 17.12 8.59 -4.20
C PRO A 99 18.49 7.96 -4.41
N ASN A 100 19.26 8.54 -5.34
CA ASN A 100 20.57 8.05 -5.78
C ASN A 100 20.51 6.69 -6.49
N GLU A 101 19.44 6.43 -7.24
CA GLU A 101 19.24 5.20 -8.03
C GLU A 101 19.33 3.91 -7.20
N ARG A 102 18.92 3.98 -5.93
CA ARG A 102 18.92 2.79 -5.08
C ARG A 102 17.61 2.03 -5.28
N PHE A 103 17.71 0.75 -5.63
CA PHE A 103 16.56 -0.12 -5.82
C PHE A 103 16.52 -1.24 -4.78
N VAL A 104 15.34 -1.49 -4.23
CA VAL A 104 15.10 -2.65 -3.36
C VAL A 104 14.01 -3.50 -3.98
N VAL A 105 14.27 -4.80 -4.12
CA VAL A 105 13.29 -5.76 -4.61
C VAL A 105 12.82 -6.63 -3.46
N ARG A 106 11.53 -6.63 -3.16
CA ARG A 106 10.92 -7.45 -2.11
C ARG A 106 10.04 -8.53 -2.69
N ARG A 107 9.94 -9.62 -1.95
CA ARG A 107 8.90 -10.64 -2.15
C ARG A 107 7.58 -10.16 -1.55
N GLN A 108 6.50 -10.87 -1.86
CA GLN A 108 5.17 -10.60 -1.29
C GLN A 108 5.14 -10.68 0.26
N ASP A 109 6.02 -11.45 0.87
CA ASP A 109 6.17 -11.57 2.33
C ASP A 109 6.98 -10.41 2.96
N GLY A 110 7.38 -9.41 2.17
CA GLY A 110 8.17 -8.25 2.62
C GLY A 110 9.69 -8.50 2.69
N GLN A 111 10.15 -9.72 2.44
CA GLN A 111 11.58 -10.05 2.46
C GLN A 111 12.30 -9.43 1.26
N ALA A 112 13.29 -8.58 1.55
CA ALA A 112 14.18 -8.01 0.54
C ALA A 112 15.09 -9.09 -0.07
N LEU A 113 15.24 -9.06 -1.40
CA LEU A 113 16.21 -9.86 -2.13
C LEU A 113 17.59 -9.21 -2.03
N LYS A 114 18.65 -10.02 -2.19
CA LYS A 114 19.98 -9.49 -2.44
C LYS A 114 19.99 -8.74 -3.76
N GLU A 115 20.53 -7.53 -3.76
CA GLU A 115 20.61 -6.63 -4.93
C GLU A 115 21.24 -7.30 -6.15
N ASN A 116 22.32 -8.05 -5.93
CA ASN A 116 23.04 -8.78 -6.99
C ASN A 116 22.40 -10.10 -7.41
N SER A 117 21.23 -10.47 -6.88
CA SER A 117 20.54 -11.69 -7.30
C SER A 117 20.04 -11.55 -8.75
N PRO A 118 20.05 -12.64 -9.55
CA PRO A 118 19.56 -12.61 -10.93
C PRO A 118 18.12 -12.08 -11.04
N THR A 119 17.27 -12.42 -10.08
CA THR A 119 15.88 -11.95 -10.00
C THR A 119 15.80 -10.45 -9.77
N ALA A 120 16.53 -9.93 -8.77
CA ALA A 120 16.52 -8.50 -8.46
C ALA A 120 17.02 -7.67 -9.66
N ARG A 121 18.15 -8.06 -10.26
CA ARG A 121 18.69 -7.39 -11.46
C ARG A 121 17.72 -7.37 -12.64
N THR A 122 17.02 -8.49 -12.87
CA THR A 122 16.05 -8.58 -13.97
C THR A 122 14.84 -7.67 -13.73
N LEU A 123 14.33 -7.65 -12.50
CA LEU A 123 13.18 -6.82 -12.13
C LEU A 123 13.52 -5.34 -12.16
N VAL A 124 14.66 -4.93 -11.60
CA VAL A 124 15.14 -3.54 -11.68
C VAL A 124 15.37 -3.11 -13.12
N LYS A 125 15.94 -3.98 -13.98
CA LYS A 125 16.10 -3.65 -15.40
C LYS A 125 14.75 -3.40 -16.07
N ARG A 126 13.78 -4.31 -15.89
CA ARG A 126 12.44 -4.16 -16.46
C ARG A 126 11.74 -2.90 -15.94
N PHE A 127 11.89 -2.61 -14.66
CA PHE A 127 11.40 -1.39 -14.05
C PHE A 127 12.00 -0.15 -14.74
N LYS A 128 13.33 -0.10 -14.91
CA LYS A 128 13.99 1.01 -15.62
C LYS A 128 13.52 1.11 -17.08
N ASP A 129 13.36 0.00 -17.79
CA ASP A 129 12.95 0.01 -19.20
C ASP A 129 11.53 0.59 -19.41
N GLU A 130 10.64 0.43 -18.43
CA GLU A 130 9.22 0.80 -18.50
C GLU A 130 8.92 2.17 -17.87
N TYR A 131 9.62 2.53 -16.80
CA TYR A 131 9.29 3.71 -15.98
C TYR A 131 10.41 4.77 -15.93
N TRP A 132 11.61 4.47 -16.41
CA TRP A 132 12.69 5.46 -16.44
C TRP A 132 12.59 6.33 -17.70
N PRO A 133 12.71 7.67 -17.59
CA PRO A 133 12.73 8.54 -18.76
C PRO A 133 13.92 8.17 -19.66
N LYS A 134 13.62 7.82 -20.91
CA LYS A 134 14.65 7.65 -21.95
C LYS A 134 15.16 9.04 -22.33
N GLY A 135 16.29 9.43 -21.74
CA GLY A 135 17.07 10.59 -22.17
C GLY A 135 17.70 10.36 -23.52
#